data_AF-A0A409VXY6-F1
#
_entry.id   AF-A0A409VXY6-F1
#
_cell.length_a   1.000
_cell.length_b   1.000
_cell.length_c   1.000
_cell.angle_alpha   90.00
_cell.angle_beta   90.00
_cell.angle_gamma   90.00
#
_symmetry.space_group_name_H-M   'P 1'
#
loop_
_entity.id
_entity.type
_entity.pdbx_description
1 polymer ?
#
loop_
_entity_poly.entity_id
_entity_poly.type
_entity_poly.pdbx_seq_one_letter_code
_entity_poly.pdbx_strand_id
1 'polypeptide(L)'
;MPAVVVIIVTHAIAVLSTICRLGHRFRKRGLWWDDYVLVVPLMFDIMYWVVSCAHFPSPDPMAMSSTDTPFNSYWLVTLPGIMVFTGCWTVFALTIARLFPAKHPARRWSFVLVIYFALSNLACIAVTIGTCQVKSGLLDQGELQGCIKGLGGFFVRNTFLFCESLANNAILAIVCLTLMLTTRPAVLERRIMLSILFGSTALFLYAIAFLMISNTHTILVTEDILMVFTGVGNVQASLALFLANLPVFCTCLRGSILRIIRTPNTTSSQVSAEHQSSVQSDCSCPSSSDPPTPLTLTEISDSDLSCPSNPQISYHSSRGSVVGEELDGRMAGREEEMLEVSTASRESRSSVEDARIVGL
;
A
#
# COMPACT_ATOMS: atom_id res chain seq x y z
N MET A 1 32.01 1.45 7.72
CA MET A 1 31.18 1.43 8.95
C MET A 1 29.86 2.21 8.86
N PRO A 2 29.79 3.50 8.47
CA PRO A 2 28.53 4.24 8.52
C PRO A 2 27.42 3.66 7.63
N ALA A 3 27.74 3.14 6.44
CA ALA A 3 26.77 2.51 5.55
C ALA A 3 26.08 1.27 6.17
N VAL A 4 26.84 0.43 6.87
CA VAL A 4 26.32 -0.79 7.53
C VAL A 4 25.32 -0.42 8.63
N VAL A 5 25.62 0.62 9.41
CA VAL A 5 24.71 1.12 10.45
C VAL A 5 23.39 1.59 9.84
N VAL A 6 23.44 2.35 8.73
CA VAL A 6 22.24 2.81 8.02
C VAL A 6 21.41 1.63 7.52
N ILE A 7 22.04 0.61 6.94
CA ILE A 7 21.37 -0.60 6.47
C ILE A 7 20.67 -1.32 7.63
N ILE A 8 21.37 -1.58 8.73
CA ILE A 8 20.80 -2.26 9.91
C ILE A 8 19.60 -1.49 10.46
N VAL A 9 19.73 -0.18 10.63
CA VAL A 9 18.66 0.66 11.19
C VAL A 9 17.44 0.68 10.27
N THR A 10 17.64 0.80 8.96
CA THR A 10 16.54 0.86 7.99
C THR A 10 15.77 -0.47 7.91
N HIS A 11 16.47 -1.61 7.87
CA HIS A 11 15.82 -2.93 7.95
C HIS A 11 15.10 -3.15 9.28
N ALA A 12 15.71 -2.77 10.41
CA ALA A 12 15.06 -2.88 11.71
C ALA A 12 13.74 -2.10 11.77
N ILE A 13 13.71 -0.86 11.25
CA ILE A 13 12.50 -0.05 11.16
C ILE A 13 11.46 -0.71 10.26
N ALA A 14 11.87 -1.22 9.09
CA ALA A 14 10.97 -1.89 8.15
C ALA A 14 10.33 -3.15 8.76
N VAL A 15 11.14 -4.02 9.38
CA VAL A 15 10.68 -5.25 10.06
C VAL A 15 9.75 -4.91 11.22
N LEU A 16 10.14 -4.00 12.12
CA LEU A 16 9.31 -3.61 13.26
C LEU A 16 7.98 -3.00 12.80
N SER A 17 7.98 -2.16 11.75
CA SER A 17 6.76 -1.58 11.21
C SER A 17 5.80 -2.64 10.65
N THR A 18 6.35 -3.68 10.01
CA THR A 18 5.59 -4.80 9.46
C THR A 18 4.98 -5.65 10.57
N ILE A 19 5.76 -6.00 11.60
CA ILE A 19 5.28 -6.73 12.78
C ILE A 19 4.18 -5.95 13.50
N CYS A 20 4.38 -4.64 13.70
CA CYS A 20 3.37 -3.78 14.32
C CYS A 20 2.06 -3.76 13.51
N ARG A 21 2.13 -3.67 12.18
CA ARG A 21 0.95 -3.77 11.30
C ARG A 21 0.23 -5.10 11.48
N LEU A 22 0.97 -6.21 11.37
CA LEU A 22 0.43 -7.57 11.46
C LEU A 22 -0.24 -7.78 12.82
N GLY A 23 0.44 -7.44 13.92
CA GLY A 23 -0.10 -7.55 15.28
C GLY A 23 -1.35 -6.69 15.50
N HIS A 24 -1.34 -5.44 15.01
CA HIS A 24 -2.51 -4.57 15.13
C HIS A 24 -3.73 -5.11 14.36
N ARG A 25 -3.54 -5.61 13.14
CA ARG A 25 -4.64 -6.18 12.33
C ARG A 25 -5.10 -7.55 12.82
N PHE A 26 -4.18 -8.38 13.28
CA PHE A 26 -4.47 -9.66 13.94
C PHE A 26 -5.38 -9.46 15.14
N ARG A 27 -5.04 -8.50 16.02
CA ARG A 27 -5.86 -8.19 17.20
C ARG A 27 -7.27 -7.70 16.84
N LYS A 28 -7.43 -7.03 15.70
CA LYS A 28 -8.73 -6.57 15.20
C LYS A 28 -9.49 -7.64 14.41
N ARG A 29 -8.98 -8.87 14.29
CA ARG A 29 -9.53 -9.97 13.47
C ARG A 29 -9.83 -9.55 12.03
N GLY A 30 -9.09 -8.57 11.52
CA GLY A 30 -9.28 -7.97 10.20
C GLY A 30 -8.12 -8.27 9.27
N LEU A 31 -7.56 -9.49 9.35
CA LEU A 31 -6.54 -9.95 8.41
C LEU A 31 -7.16 -10.10 7.03
N TRP A 32 -6.41 -9.67 6.02
CA TRP A 32 -6.84 -9.75 4.64
C TRP A 32 -5.70 -10.24 3.75
N TRP A 33 -6.00 -10.52 2.48
CA TRP A 33 -5.00 -11.05 1.53
C TRP A 33 -3.74 -10.20 1.42
N ASP A 34 -3.83 -8.87 1.57
CA ASP A 34 -2.66 -7.99 1.57
C ASP A 34 -1.69 -8.26 2.73
N ASP A 35 -2.20 -8.70 3.89
CA ASP A 35 -1.36 -9.00 5.06
C ASP A 35 -0.65 -10.34 4.92
N TYR A 36 -1.29 -11.36 4.33
CA TYR A 36 -0.65 -12.64 4.05
C TYR A 36 0.45 -12.50 3.00
N VAL A 37 0.16 -11.75 1.92
CA VAL A 37 1.15 -11.49 0.87
C VAL A 37 2.33 -10.68 1.41
N LEU A 38 2.13 -9.80 2.39
CA LEU A 38 3.20 -9.02 3.03
C LEU A 38 4.19 -9.86 3.85
N VAL A 39 3.81 -11.05 4.32
CA VAL A 39 4.74 -11.96 5.01
C VAL A 39 5.85 -12.42 4.08
N VAL A 40 5.55 -12.60 2.79
CA VAL A 40 6.53 -13.04 1.78
C VAL A 40 7.70 -12.05 1.64
N PRO A 41 7.50 -10.75 1.30
CA PRO A 41 8.60 -9.79 1.23
C PRO A 41 9.26 -9.57 2.60
N LEU A 42 8.56 -9.72 3.74
CA LEU A 42 9.21 -9.66 5.05
C LEU A 42 10.24 -10.77 5.24
N MET A 43 9.90 -12.02 4.88
CA MET A 43 10.82 -13.15 4.97
C MET A 43 12.04 -12.96 4.04
N PHE A 44 11.80 -12.50 2.82
CA PHE A 44 12.88 -12.20 1.88
C PHE A 44 13.73 -11.00 2.30
N ASP A 45 13.16 -9.98 2.96
CA ASP A 45 13.90 -8.84 3.51
C ASP A 45 14.85 -9.25 4.63
N ILE A 46 14.39 -10.11 5.56
CA ILE A 46 15.25 -10.68 6.61
C ILE A 46 16.37 -11.50 5.99
N MET A 47 16.07 -12.33 5.00
CA MET A 47 17.10 -13.11 4.28
C MET A 47 18.09 -12.18 3.58
N TYR A 48 17.61 -11.14 2.90
CA TYR A 48 18.45 -10.15 2.20
C TYR A 48 19.38 -9.41 3.17
N TRP A 49 18.84 -9.01 4.32
CA TRP A 49 19.56 -8.31 5.36
C TRP A 49 20.66 -9.20 5.97
N VAL A 50 20.36 -10.46 6.27
CA VAL A 50 21.35 -11.42 6.80
C VAL A 50 22.47 -11.67 5.80
N VAL A 51 22.13 -11.93 4.53
CA VAL A 51 23.12 -12.14 3.46
C VAL A 51 23.99 -10.90 3.28
N SER A 52 23.40 -9.71 3.28
CA SER A 52 24.15 -8.45 3.16
C SER A 52 25.07 -8.21 4.35
N CYS A 53 24.62 -8.48 5.58
CA CYS A 53 25.46 -8.40 6.78
C CYS A 53 26.65 -9.36 6.73
N ALA A 54 26.44 -10.58 6.21
CA ALA A 54 27.52 -11.56 6.03
C ALA A 54 28.52 -11.13 4.94
N HIS A 55 28.07 -10.39 3.94
CA HIS A 55 28.91 -9.96 2.82
C HIS A 55 29.78 -8.74 3.13
N PHE A 56 29.45 -7.92 4.13
CA PHE A 56 30.30 -6.78 4.49
C PHE A 56 31.62 -7.29 5.10
N PRO A 57 32.76 -7.10 4.41
CA PRO A 57 34.00 -7.75 4.78
C PRO A 57 34.50 -7.23 6.13
N SER A 58 35.07 -8.16 6.91
CA SER A 58 35.98 -7.81 7.98
C SER A 58 37.16 -7.01 7.38
N PRO A 59 37.73 -6.02 8.06
CA PRO A 59 38.81 -5.17 7.54
C PRO A 59 40.04 -5.93 7.01
N ASP A 60 40.20 -7.22 7.35
CA ASP A 60 41.29 -8.07 6.88
C ASP A 60 40.89 -8.92 5.67
N PRO A 61 41.29 -8.53 4.43
CA PRO A 61 41.03 -9.32 3.23
C PRO A 61 41.78 -10.67 3.22
N MET A 62 42.81 -10.84 4.06
CA MET A 62 43.55 -12.11 4.19
C MET A 62 42.85 -13.14 5.10
N ALA A 63 41.80 -12.76 5.81
CA ALA A 63 41.07 -13.67 6.71
C ALA A 63 39.85 -14.34 6.04
N MET A 64 39.63 -14.15 4.74
CA MET A 64 38.46 -14.69 4.04
C MET A 64 38.60 -16.22 3.94
N SER A 65 37.97 -16.90 4.90
CA SER A 65 37.95 -18.34 5.04
C SER A 65 37.14 -18.97 3.90
N SER A 66 37.56 -20.13 3.41
CA SER A 66 36.86 -20.93 2.39
C SER A 66 35.40 -21.24 2.77
N THR A 67 35.04 -21.11 4.05
CA THR A 67 33.68 -21.30 4.58
C THR A 67 32.68 -20.21 4.21
N ASP A 68 33.13 -19.06 3.68
CA ASP A 68 32.23 -17.95 3.32
C ASP A 68 31.65 -18.08 1.89
N THR A 69 32.07 -19.12 1.17
CA THR A 69 31.63 -19.43 -0.20
C THR A 69 30.12 -19.55 -0.43
N PRO A 70 29.27 -20.10 0.47
CA PRO A 70 27.84 -20.23 0.17
C PRO A 70 27.10 -18.89 0.21
N PHE A 71 27.55 -17.93 1.04
CA PHE A 71 26.91 -16.62 1.15
C PHE A 71 27.24 -15.69 -0.02
N ASN A 72 28.29 -16.00 -0.78
CA ASN A 72 28.67 -15.26 -1.98
C ASN A 72 27.83 -15.63 -3.22
N SER A 73 26.80 -16.47 -3.05
CA SER A 73 25.94 -16.87 -4.15
C SER A 73 25.14 -15.69 -4.68
N TYR A 74 25.34 -15.40 -5.97
CA TYR A 74 24.61 -14.39 -6.73
C TYR A 74 23.08 -14.43 -6.52
N TRP A 75 22.50 -15.63 -6.47
CA TRP A 75 21.06 -15.83 -6.33
C TRP A 75 20.56 -15.48 -4.92
N LEU A 76 21.39 -15.70 -3.90
CA LEU A 76 21.05 -15.38 -2.51
C LEU A 76 20.98 -13.87 -2.25
N VAL A 77 21.66 -13.05 -3.05
CA VAL A 77 21.56 -11.58 -2.99
C VAL A 77 20.42 -11.10 -3.90
N THR A 78 20.41 -11.56 -5.14
CA THR A 78 19.52 -11.02 -6.19
C THR A 78 18.05 -11.38 -5.98
N LEU A 79 17.77 -12.65 -5.70
CA LEU A 79 16.39 -13.15 -5.65
C LEU A 79 15.59 -12.51 -4.50
N PRO A 80 16.09 -12.47 -3.25
CA PRO A 80 15.37 -11.75 -2.20
C PRO A 80 15.09 -10.29 -2.54
N GLY A 81 16.06 -9.55 -3.09
CA GLY A 81 15.85 -8.15 -3.48
C GLY A 81 14.68 -8.00 -4.46
N ILE A 82 14.66 -8.82 -5.52
CA ILE A 82 13.56 -8.84 -6.51
C ILE A 82 12.22 -9.16 -5.83
N MET A 83 12.19 -10.18 -4.96
CA MET A 83 10.97 -10.60 -4.26
C MET A 83 10.45 -9.55 -3.27
N VAL A 84 11.34 -8.80 -2.62
CA VAL A 84 10.96 -7.68 -1.75
C VAL A 84 10.27 -6.58 -2.56
N PHE A 85 10.88 -6.15 -3.68
CA PHE A 85 10.30 -5.09 -4.52
C PHE A 85 8.94 -5.48 -5.10
N THR A 86 8.87 -6.64 -5.74
CA THR A 86 7.64 -7.09 -6.41
C THR A 86 6.55 -7.43 -5.40
N GLY A 87 6.93 -7.97 -4.23
CA GLY A 87 6.03 -8.16 -3.09
C GLY A 87 5.43 -6.85 -2.59
N CYS A 88 6.24 -5.80 -2.42
CA CYS A 88 5.76 -4.49 -1.97
C CYS A 88 4.78 -3.84 -2.96
N TRP A 89 5.08 -3.87 -4.27
CA TRP A 89 4.15 -3.37 -5.29
C TRP A 89 2.83 -4.15 -5.32
N THR A 90 2.90 -5.47 -5.16
CA THR A 90 1.72 -6.33 -5.04
C THR A 90 0.88 -5.96 -3.82
N VAL A 91 1.51 -5.71 -2.68
CA VAL A 91 0.82 -5.25 -1.45
C VAL A 91 0.18 -3.88 -1.67
N PHE A 92 0.81 -2.96 -2.38
CA PHE A 92 0.19 -1.68 -2.73
C PHE A 92 -1.06 -1.87 -3.60
N ALA A 93 -0.97 -2.67 -4.67
CA ALA A 93 -2.12 -2.96 -5.54
C ALA A 93 -3.26 -3.64 -4.78
N LEU A 94 -2.97 -4.63 -3.92
CA LEU A 94 -3.97 -5.27 -3.06
C LEU A 94 -4.56 -4.29 -2.03
N THR A 95 -3.76 -3.37 -1.51
CA THR A 95 -4.26 -2.32 -0.62
C THR A 95 -5.28 -1.47 -1.36
N ILE A 96 -5.01 -1.03 -2.60
CA ILE A 96 -5.97 -0.29 -3.43
C ILE A 96 -7.24 -1.13 -3.67
N ALA A 97 -7.09 -2.41 -4.01
CA ALA A 97 -8.23 -3.32 -4.23
C ALA A 97 -9.16 -3.40 -3.01
N ARG A 98 -8.60 -3.31 -1.79
CA ARG A 98 -9.35 -3.31 -0.53
C ARG A 98 -10.16 -2.04 -0.30
N LEU A 99 -9.71 -0.89 -0.80
CA LEU A 99 -10.38 0.38 -0.57
C LEU A 99 -11.75 0.43 -1.25
N PHE A 100 -11.95 -0.33 -2.33
CA PHE A 100 -13.15 -0.24 -3.14
C PHE A 100 -14.09 -1.44 -2.95
N PRO A 101 -15.42 -1.25 -3.02
CA PRO A 101 -16.37 -2.35 -2.91
C PRO A 101 -16.27 -3.31 -4.11
N ALA A 102 -16.76 -4.54 -3.94
CA ALA A 102 -16.60 -5.64 -4.90
C ALA A 102 -17.04 -5.32 -6.34
N LYS A 103 -18.06 -4.46 -6.49
CA LYS A 103 -18.65 -4.09 -7.79
C LYS A 103 -17.93 -2.93 -8.48
N HIS A 104 -17.03 -2.23 -7.80
CA HIS A 104 -16.44 -1.00 -8.33
C HIS A 104 -15.34 -1.30 -9.38
N PRO A 105 -15.29 -0.58 -10.52
CA PRO A 105 -14.31 -0.84 -11.58
C PRO A 105 -12.86 -0.69 -11.11
N ALA A 106 -12.57 0.23 -10.19
CA ALA A 106 -11.22 0.41 -9.63
C ALA A 106 -10.67 -0.86 -8.97
N ARG A 107 -11.53 -1.69 -8.37
CA ARG A 107 -11.10 -2.96 -7.75
C ARG A 107 -10.66 -3.96 -8.82
N ARG A 108 -11.35 -4.01 -9.97
CA ARG A 108 -10.95 -4.86 -11.10
C ARG A 108 -9.59 -4.42 -11.65
N TRP A 109 -9.39 -3.12 -11.86
CA TRP A 109 -8.09 -2.57 -12.27
C TRP A 109 -6.97 -2.87 -11.27
N SER A 110 -7.26 -2.86 -9.97
CA SER A 110 -6.28 -3.23 -8.94
C SER A 110 -5.86 -4.69 -9.02
N PHE A 111 -6.77 -5.61 -9.36
CA PHE A 111 -6.40 -7.02 -9.63
C PHE A 111 -5.59 -7.19 -10.91
N VAL A 112 -5.88 -6.41 -11.95
CA VAL A 112 -5.05 -6.37 -13.17
C VAL A 112 -3.62 -5.92 -12.83
N LEU A 113 -3.45 -4.93 -11.96
CA LEU A 113 -2.13 -4.52 -11.47
C LEU A 113 -1.40 -5.63 -10.71
N VAL A 114 -2.10 -6.40 -9.87
CA VAL A 114 -1.50 -7.55 -9.17
C VAL A 114 -0.96 -8.58 -10.16
N ILE A 115 -1.75 -8.93 -11.18
CA ILE A 115 -1.34 -9.88 -12.22
C ILE A 115 -0.13 -9.31 -12.99
N TYR A 116 -0.18 -8.03 -13.35
CA TYR A 116 0.91 -7.35 -14.03
C TYR A 116 2.20 -7.37 -13.21
N PHE A 117 2.16 -7.04 -11.91
CA PHE A 117 3.34 -7.10 -11.04
C PHE A 117 3.87 -8.52 -10.84
N ALA A 118 3.00 -9.52 -10.80
CA ALA A 118 3.42 -10.92 -10.74
C ALA A 118 4.12 -11.37 -12.05
N LEU A 119 3.60 -10.98 -13.21
CA LEU A 119 4.23 -11.27 -14.51
C LEU A 119 5.55 -10.52 -14.69
N SER A 120 5.58 -9.25 -14.27
CA SER A 120 6.79 -8.43 -14.20
C SER A 120 7.87 -9.09 -13.34
N ASN A 121 7.51 -9.64 -12.18
CA ASN A 121 8.42 -10.40 -11.33
C ASN A 121 9.02 -11.61 -12.05
N LEU A 122 8.18 -12.38 -12.74
CA LEU A 122 8.64 -13.53 -13.54
C LEU A 122 9.57 -13.08 -14.67
N ALA A 123 9.28 -11.96 -15.33
CA ALA A 123 10.14 -11.37 -16.34
C ALA A 123 11.50 -10.93 -15.75
N CYS A 124 11.52 -10.31 -14.57
CA CYS A 124 12.75 -9.94 -13.86
C CYS A 124 13.63 -11.15 -13.57
N ILE A 125 13.03 -12.24 -13.09
CA ILE A 125 13.73 -13.48 -12.82
C ILE A 125 14.24 -14.07 -14.14
N ALA A 126 13.40 -14.17 -15.18
CA ALA A 126 13.78 -14.72 -16.48
C ALA A 126 14.93 -13.94 -17.14
N VAL A 127 14.89 -12.60 -17.11
CA VAL A 127 15.99 -11.75 -17.62
C VAL A 127 17.25 -11.94 -16.79
N THR A 128 17.12 -12.05 -15.46
CA THR A 128 18.25 -12.33 -14.57
C THR A 128 18.91 -13.67 -14.88
N ILE A 129 18.13 -14.72 -15.18
CA ILE A 129 18.63 -16.03 -15.62
C ILE A 129 19.26 -15.94 -17.01
N GLY A 130 18.59 -15.29 -17.97
CA GLY A 130 18.98 -15.30 -19.38
C GLY A 130 20.18 -14.41 -19.72
N THR A 131 20.45 -13.38 -18.92
CA THR A 131 21.54 -12.42 -19.21
C THR A 131 22.89 -12.81 -18.62
N CYS A 132 22.93 -13.74 -17.68
CA CYS A 132 24.16 -14.22 -17.07
C CYS A 132 24.29 -15.72 -17.34
N GLN A 133 25.30 -16.13 -18.11
CA GLN A 133 25.55 -17.55 -18.33
C GLN A 133 26.17 -18.15 -17.06
N VAL A 134 25.35 -18.89 -16.33
CA VAL A 134 25.72 -19.49 -15.05
C VAL A 134 26.28 -20.90 -15.32
N LYS A 135 27.60 -21.13 -15.14
CA LYS A 135 28.17 -22.48 -15.29
C LYS A 135 27.83 -23.40 -14.11
N SER A 136 27.59 -22.83 -12.93
CA SER A 136 27.26 -23.56 -11.70
C SER A 136 26.19 -22.82 -10.90
N GLY A 137 25.18 -23.55 -10.39
CA GLY A 137 24.07 -22.96 -9.62
C GLY A 137 24.48 -22.18 -8.36
N LEU A 138 25.65 -22.49 -7.78
CA LEU A 138 26.34 -21.65 -6.81
C LEU A 138 27.35 -20.78 -7.58
N LEU A 139 26.90 -19.63 -8.07
CA LEU A 139 27.76 -18.72 -8.80
C LEU A 139 28.57 -17.90 -7.79
N ASP A 140 29.90 -17.94 -7.91
CA ASP A 140 30.77 -17.02 -7.19
C ASP A 140 30.61 -15.61 -7.79
N GLN A 141 30.54 -14.58 -6.96
CA GLN A 141 30.26 -13.20 -7.37
C GLN A 141 31.33 -12.65 -8.34
N GLY A 142 32.53 -13.25 -8.35
CA GLY A 142 33.58 -12.97 -9.33
C GLY A 142 33.22 -13.31 -10.79
N GLU A 143 32.25 -14.23 -11.02
CA GLU A 143 31.85 -14.65 -12.36
C GLU A 143 30.84 -13.69 -13.04
N LEU A 144 30.47 -12.58 -12.39
CA LEU A 144 29.64 -11.51 -12.98
C LEU A 144 30.22 -10.92 -14.28
N GLN A 145 31.52 -11.13 -14.55
CA GLN A 145 32.15 -10.77 -15.81
C GLN A 145 31.53 -11.48 -17.04
N GLY A 146 30.91 -12.64 -16.85
CA GLY A 146 30.23 -13.40 -17.90
C GLY A 146 28.82 -12.92 -18.24
N CYS A 147 28.30 -11.90 -17.57
CA CYS A 147 26.98 -11.34 -17.88
C CYS A 147 27.03 -10.45 -19.14
N ILE A 148 25.96 -10.51 -19.94
CA ILE A 148 25.81 -9.72 -21.16
C ILE A 148 25.79 -8.23 -20.79
N LYS A 149 26.72 -7.47 -21.39
CA LYS A 149 26.79 -6.01 -21.30
C LYS A 149 26.08 -5.40 -22.51
N GLY A 150 25.25 -4.40 -22.27
CA GLY A 150 24.58 -3.63 -23.30
C GLY A 150 25.45 -2.50 -23.87
N LEU A 151 24.83 -1.64 -24.67
CA LEU A 151 25.44 -0.39 -25.14
C LEU A 151 25.90 0.46 -23.94
N GLY A 152 27.14 0.96 -24.00
CA GLY A 152 27.74 1.74 -22.91
C GLY A 152 28.37 0.90 -21.79
N GLY A 153 28.41 -0.44 -21.92
CA GLY A 153 29.10 -1.31 -20.96
C GLY A 153 28.28 -1.63 -19.70
N PHE A 154 27.04 -1.14 -19.61
CA PHE A 154 26.13 -1.44 -18.50
C PHE A 154 25.62 -2.88 -18.59
N PHE A 155 25.43 -3.53 -17.44
CA PHE A 155 24.83 -4.85 -17.38
C PHE A 155 23.35 -4.79 -17.76
N VAL A 156 22.94 -5.54 -18.79
CA VAL A 156 21.56 -5.53 -19.32
C VAL A 156 20.54 -5.80 -18.21
N ARG A 157 20.88 -6.72 -17.29
CA ARG A 157 20.07 -7.02 -16.11
C ARG A 157 19.78 -5.78 -15.25
N ASN A 158 20.81 -5.03 -14.88
CA ASN A 158 20.65 -3.89 -13.98
C ASN A 158 19.81 -2.81 -14.64
N THR A 159 20.04 -2.54 -15.93
CA THR A 159 19.21 -1.64 -16.72
C THR A 159 17.76 -2.10 -16.75
N PHE A 160 17.50 -3.39 -16.99
CA PHE A 160 16.15 -3.95 -17.01
C PHE A 160 15.45 -3.82 -15.66
N LEU A 161 16.06 -4.29 -14.56
CA LEU A 161 15.49 -4.19 -13.21
C LEU A 161 15.20 -2.74 -12.82
N PHE A 162 16.07 -1.83 -13.25
CA PHE A 162 15.91 -0.41 -12.99
C PHE A 162 14.74 0.21 -13.79
N CYS A 163 14.67 -0.06 -15.09
CA CYS A 163 13.56 0.37 -15.94
C CYS A 163 12.22 -0.18 -15.43
N GLU A 164 12.21 -1.45 -15.01
CA GLU A 164 11.04 -2.10 -14.44
C GLU A 164 10.61 -1.43 -13.12
N SER A 165 11.56 -1.10 -12.26
CA SER A 165 11.29 -0.33 -11.03
C SER A 165 10.69 1.04 -11.34
N LEU A 166 11.23 1.78 -12.31
CA LEU A 166 10.66 3.06 -12.73
C LEU A 166 9.24 2.89 -13.29
N ALA A 167 9.04 1.92 -14.18
CA ALA A 167 7.75 1.64 -14.81
C ALA A 167 6.68 1.30 -13.76
N ASN A 168 7.00 0.40 -12.82
CA ASN A 168 6.06 -0.04 -11.79
C ASN A 168 5.67 1.09 -10.83
N ASN A 169 6.64 1.91 -10.40
CA ASN A 169 6.34 3.06 -9.57
C ASN A 169 5.53 4.14 -10.32
N ALA A 170 5.85 4.38 -11.60
CA ALA A 170 5.10 5.32 -12.44
C ALA A 170 3.66 4.85 -12.68
N ILE A 171 3.46 3.58 -13.03
CA ILE A 171 2.13 2.98 -13.23
C ILE A 171 1.31 3.09 -11.93
N LEU A 172 1.90 2.74 -10.78
CA LEU A 172 1.21 2.83 -9.49
C LEU A 172 0.83 4.27 -9.14
N ALA A 173 1.73 5.23 -9.37
CA ALA A 173 1.48 6.65 -9.14
C ALA A 173 0.37 7.19 -10.05
N ILE A 174 0.41 6.86 -11.35
CA ILE A 174 -0.61 7.23 -12.34
C ILE A 174 -1.96 6.65 -11.93
N VAL A 175 -2.05 5.36 -11.60
CA VAL A 175 -3.32 4.74 -11.20
C VAL A 175 -3.87 5.39 -9.92
N CYS A 176 -3.03 5.64 -8.92
CA CYS A 176 -3.48 6.35 -7.70
C CYS A 176 -4.01 7.75 -8.03
N LEU A 177 -3.30 8.50 -8.89
CA LEU A 177 -3.72 9.83 -9.30
C LEU A 177 -5.04 9.80 -10.08
N THR A 178 -5.16 8.91 -11.07
CA THR A 178 -6.39 8.74 -11.86
C THR A 178 -7.57 8.36 -10.97
N LEU A 179 -7.39 7.46 -10.00
CA LEU A 179 -8.46 7.08 -9.07
C LEU A 179 -8.85 8.27 -8.18
N MET A 180 -7.89 9.02 -7.64
CA MET A 180 -8.18 10.21 -6.85
C MET A 180 -8.94 11.29 -7.62
N LEU A 181 -8.65 11.46 -8.91
CA LEU A 181 -9.31 12.44 -9.78
C LEU A 181 -10.71 12.00 -10.21
N THR A 182 -10.94 10.69 -10.37
CA THR A 182 -12.20 10.15 -10.92
C THR A 182 -13.24 9.82 -9.85
N THR A 183 -12.86 9.26 -8.70
CA THR A 183 -13.83 8.63 -7.78
C THR A 183 -14.28 9.52 -6.62
N ARG A 184 -13.77 10.75 -6.48
CA ARG A 184 -14.00 11.67 -5.33
C ARG A 184 -14.08 10.91 -3.99
N PRO A 185 -13.01 10.21 -3.59
CA PRO A 185 -13.04 9.27 -2.46
C PRO A 185 -13.35 9.96 -1.12
N ALA A 186 -13.89 9.18 -0.18
CA ALA A 186 -14.12 9.66 1.18
C ALA A 186 -12.79 10.11 1.83
N VAL A 187 -12.85 11.00 2.83
CA VAL A 187 -11.66 11.60 3.44
C VAL A 187 -10.67 10.54 3.98
N LEU A 188 -11.15 9.39 4.44
CA LEU A 188 -10.29 8.30 4.91
C LEU A 188 -9.59 7.57 3.75
N GLU A 189 -10.33 7.20 2.71
CA GLU A 189 -9.82 6.54 1.51
C GLU A 189 -8.78 7.41 0.80
N ARG A 190 -9.09 8.71 0.66
CA ARG A 190 -8.19 9.70 0.06
C ARG A 190 -6.82 9.74 0.76
N ARG A 191 -6.79 9.59 2.09
CA ARG A 191 -5.54 9.60 2.86
C ARG A 191 -4.70 8.36 2.63
N ILE A 192 -5.34 7.20 2.54
CA ILE A 192 -4.64 5.95 2.23
C ILE A 192 -4.08 6.01 0.81
N MET A 193 -4.87 6.46 -0.17
CA MET A 193 -4.39 6.67 -1.54
C MET A 193 -3.22 7.66 -1.59
N LEU A 194 -3.29 8.77 -0.85
CA LEU A 194 -2.20 9.73 -0.77
C LEU A 194 -0.94 9.13 -0.16
N SER A 195 -1.07 8.25 0.83
CA SER A 195 0.07 7.51 1.42
C SER A 195 0.71 6.56 0.42
N ILE A 196 -0.09 5.87 -0.40
CA ILE A 196 0.42 4.98 -1.47
C ILE A 196 1.10 5.81 -2.56
N LEU A 197 0.47 6.91 -2.98
CA LEU A 197 1.03 7.85 -3.94
C LEU A 197 2.36 8.40 -3.46
N PHE A 198 2.43 8.87 -2.21
CA PHE A 198 3.68 9.32 -1.59
C PHE A 198 4.75 8.23 -1.61
N GLY A 199 4.41 7.00 -1.23
CA GLY A 199 5.33 5.88 -1.28
C GLY A 199 5.86 5.60 -2.69
N SER A 200 4.97 5.57 -3.69
CA SER A 200 5.35 5.35 -5.10
C SER A 200 6.23 6.48 -5.64
N THR A 201 5.92 7.74 -5.34
CA THR A 201 6.72 8.90 -5.76
C THR A 201 8.09 8.91 -5.08
N ALA A 202 8.17 8.55 -3.79
CA ALA A 202 9.44 8.46 -3.07
C ALA A 202 10.36 7.39 -3.67
N LEU A 203 9.82 6.20 -3.99
CA LEU A 203 10.59 5.13 -4.63
C LEU A 203 10.98 5.48 -6.08
N PHE A 204 10.12 6.22 -6.80
CA PHE A 204 10.43 6.71 -8.14
C PHE A 204 11.58 7.74 -8.12
N LEU A 205 11.52 8.72 -7.22
CA LEU A 205 12.59 9.70 -7.04
C LEU A 205 13.89 9.05 -6.58
N TYR A 206 13.80 8.05 -5.70
CA TYR A 206 14.94 7.25 -5.28
C TYR A 206 15.60 6.56 -6.48
N ALA A 207 14.81 5.91 -7.33
CA ALA A 207 15.30 5.27 -8.54
C ALA A 207 15.99 6.30 -9.45
N ILE A 208 15.37 7.45 -9.72
CA ILE A 208 16.01 8.51 -10.53
C ILE A 208 17.33 8.97 -9.91
N ALA A 209 17.37 9.22 -8.61
CA ALA A 209 18.60 9.62 -7.92
C ALA A 209 19.69 8.56 -8.07
N PHE A 210 19.34 7.28 -7.92
CA PHE A 210 20.26 6.18 -8.15
C PHE A 210 20.76 6.12 -9.60
N LEU A 211 19.90 6.32 -10.60
CA LEU A 211 20.31 6.38 -12.00
C LEU A 211 21.33 7.50 -12.23
N MET A 212 21.05 8.69 -11.71
CA MET A 212 21.94 9.84 -11.82
C MET A 212 23.31 9.55 -11.19
N ILE A 213 23.33 8.95 -10.00
CA ILE A 213 24.57 8.53 -9.33
C ILE A 213 25.30 7.47 -10.16
N SER A 214 24.59 6.47 -10.67
CA SER A 214 25.17 5.37 -11.46
C SER A 214 25.74 5.80 -12.81
N ASN A 215 25.17 6.84 -13.42
CA ASN A 215 25.64 7.40 -14.69
C ASN A 215 26.82 8.36 -14.51
N THR A 216 27.16 8.73 -13.28
CA THR A 216 28.29 9.63 -13.04
C THR A 216 29.58 8.83 -13.17
N HIS A 217 30.27 8.98 -14.32
CA HIS A 217 31.50 8.27 -14.67
C HIS A 217 32.62 8.32 -13.62
N THR A 218 32.61 9.34 -12.73
CA THR A 218 33.60 9.49 -11.66
C THR A 218 33.52 8.40 -10.57
N ILE A 219 32.36 7.76 -10.40
CA ILE A 219 32.14 6.72 -9.39
C ILE A 219 32.45 5.32 -9.95
N LEU A 220 32.46 5.18 -11.27
CA LEU A 220 32.59 3.89 -11.98
C LEU A 220 33.99 3.26 -11.92
N VAL A 221 35.01 3.99 -11.45
CA VAL A 221 36.42 3.57 -11.53
C VAL A 221 36.90 2.86 -10.24
N THR A 222 36.17 2.98 -9.13
CA THR A 222 36.65 2.49 -7.82
C THR A 222 36.13 1.08 -7.51
N GLU A 223 36.98 0.23 -6.91
CA GLU A 223 36.61 -1.12 -6.43
C GLU A 223 35.41 -1.12 -5.46
N ASP A 224 35.14 0.01 -4.80
CA ASP A 224 34.02 0.19 -3.86
C ASP A 224 32.62 0.26 -4.51
N ILE A 225 32.52 0.25 -5.84
CA ILE A 225 31.25 0.43 -6.55
C ILE A 225 30.22 -0.65 -6.14
N LEU A 226 30.65 -1.90 -6.00
CA LEU A 226 29.78 -3.00 -5.64
C LEU A 226 29.17 -2.81 -4.25
N MET A 227 29.96 -2.27 -3.31
CA MET A 227 29.51 -1.97 -1.95
C MET A 227 28.45 -0.86 -1.96
N VAL A 228 28.66 0.18 -2.76
CA VAL A 228 27.68 1.28 -2.91
C VAL A 228 26.38 0.77 -3.52
N PHE A 229 26.44 0.01 -4.62
CA PHE A 229 25.25 -0.54 -5.27
C PHE A 229 24.47 -1.49 -4.35
N THR A 230 25.18 -2.35 -3.63
CA THR A 230 24.58 -3.28 -2.65
C THR A 230 23.93 -2.52 -1.50
N GLY A 231 24.63 -1.51 -0.95
CA GLY A 231 24.10 -0.70 0.15
C GLY A 231 22.86 0.10 -0.24
N VAL A 232 22.88 0.73 -1.43
CA VAL A 232 21.73 1.42 -1.99
C VAL A 232 20.58 0.43 -2.21
N GLY A 233 20.82 -0.74 -2.81
CA GLY A 233 19.79 -1.76 -2.99
C GLY A 233 19.11 -2.20 -1.68
N ASN A 234 19.88 -2.36 -0.60
CA ASN A 234 19.36 -2.65 0.75
C ASN A 234 18.50 -1.53 1.33
N VAL A 235 18.98 -0.28 1.23
CA VAL A 235 18.21 0.89 1.67
C VAL A 235 16.91 1.02 0.87
N GLN A 236 16.94 0.75 -0.43
CA GLN A 236 15.74 0.79 -1.27
C GLN A 236 14.74 -0.30 -0.90
N ALA A 237 15.21 -1.53 -0.67
CA ALA A 237 14.37 -2.66 -0.30
C ALA A 237 13.67 -2.43 1.05
N SER A 238 14.43 -2.02 2.07
CA SER A 238 13.89 -1.69 3.39
C SER A 238 12.93 -0.49 3.34
N LEU A 239 13.24 0.54 2.55
CA LEU A 239 12.36 1.68 2.33
C LEU A 239 11.05 1.27 1.64
N ALA A 240 11.11 0.40 0.63
CA ALA A 240 9.91 -0.11 -0.05
C ALA A 240 9.00 -0.87 0.92
N LEU A 241 9.58 -1.73 1.76
CA LEU A 241 8.83 -2.47 2.78
C LEU A 241 8.24 -1.55 3.85
N PHE A 242 9.00 -0.55 4.32
CA PHE A 242 8.49 0.47 5.24
C PHE A 242 7.32 1.25 4.63
N LEU A 243 7.45 1.71 3.38
CA LEU A 243 6.40 2.45 2.68
C LEU A 243 5.15 1.60 2.43
N ALA A 244 5.30 0.30 2.20
CA ALA A 244 4.17 -0.65 2.11
C ALA A 244 3.36 -0.72 3.41
N ASN A 245 3.98 -0.40 4.56
CA ASN A 245 3.34 -0.35 5.87
C ASN A 245 2.80 1.05 6.26
N LEU A 246 3.21 2.10 5.53
CA LEU A 246 2.86 3.48 5.83
C LEU A 246 1.34 3.74 5.95
N PRO A 247 0.45 3.17 5.11
CA PRO A 247 -0.98 3.40 5.24
C PRO A 247 -1.55 2.99 6.60
N VAL A 248 -1.08 1.86 7.14
CA VAL A 248 -1.53 1.38 8.46
C VAL A 248 -0.99 2.30 9.55
N PHE A 249 0.28 2.69 9.45
CA PHE A 249 0.88 3.63 10.39
C PHE A 249 0.13 4.97 10.42
N CYS A 250 -0.18 5.55 9.26
CA CYS A 250 -0.96 6.78 9.16
C CYS A 250 -2.35 6.67 9.81
N THR A 251 -3.04 5.53 9.64
CA THR A 251 -4.36 5.32 10.28
C THR A 251 -4.25 5.15 11.79
N CYS A 252 -3.26 4.42 12.28
CA CYS A 252 -3.01 4.21 13.71
C CYS A 252 -2.60 5.51 14.40
N LEU A 253 -1.62 6.23 13.84
CA LEU A 253 -1.11 7.49 14.38
C LEU A 253 -2.23 8.51 14.51
N ARG A 254 -3.08 8.64 13.48
CA ARG A 254 -4.24 9.52 13.54
C ARG A 254 -5.22 9.12 14.64
N GLY A 255 -5.53 7.83 14.77
CA GLY A 255 -6.42 7.32 15.81
C GLY A 255 -5.88 7.65 17.21
N SER A 256 -4.59 7.49 17.43
CA SER A 256 -3.92 7.84 18.68
C SER A 256 -3.96 9.34 18.95
N ILE A 257 -3.61 10.18 17.96
CA ILE A 257 -3.66 11.64 18.10
C ILE A 257 -5.08 12.12 18.41
N LEU A 258 -6.10 11.60 17.72
CA LEU A 258 -7.48 11.97 17.97
C LEU A 258 -7.97 11.54 19.36
N ARG A 259 -7.49 10.41 19.91
CA ARG A 259 -7.80 10.02 21.29
C ARG A 259 -7.18 10.99 22.30
N ILE A 260 -5.93 11.38 22.10
CA ILE A 260 -5.25 12.33 22.98
C ILE A 260 -6.01 13.68 22.99
N ILE A 261 -6.37 14.20 21.81
CA ILE A 261 -7.11 15.47 21.70
C ILE A 261 -8.52 15.36 22.31
N ARG A 262 -9.21 14.22 22.14
CA ARG A 262 -10.57 14.02 22.64
C ARG A 262 -10.65 13.64 24.11
N THR A 263 -9.55 13.42 24.82
CA THR A 263 -9.57 13.14 26.26
C THR A 263 -9.49 14.49 26.97
N PRO A 264 -10.62 15.19 27.21
CA PRO A 264 -10.59 16.55 27.70
C PRO A 264 -10.57 16.46 29.22
N ASN A 265 -9.37 16.52 29.82
CA ASN A 265 -9.11 16.71 31.26
C ASN A 265 -10.32 16.47 32.19
N THR A 266 -10.85 15.25 32.20
CA THR A 266 -11.94 14.87 33.12
C THR A 266 -11.30 14.58 34.47
N THR A 267 -10.61 15.57 35.02
CA THR A 267 -9.75 15.43 36.21
C THR A 267 -9.87 16.64 37.15
N SER A 268 -10.89 17.50 37.04
CA SER A 268 -11.03 18.60 38.02
C SER A 268 -12.46 19.04 38.38
N SER A 269 -13.42 18.12 38.45
CA SER A 269 -14.67 18.41 39.17
C SER A 269 -15.13 17.20 39.98
N GLN A 270 -14.25 16.78 40.88
CA GLN A 270 -14.61 16.00 42.06
C GLN A 270 -14.22 16.83 43.29
N VAL A 271 -14.82 18.01 43.44
CA VAL A 271 -14.83 18.77 44.69
C VAL A 271 -16.27 19.18 44.93
N SER A 272 -16.85 18.55 45.96
CA SER A 272 -18.03 19.00 46.71
C SER A 272 -19.39 18.94 46.01
N ALA A 273 -20.04 17.78 46.08
CA ALA A 273 -21.48 17.71 46.38
C ALA A 273 -21.89 16.28 46.78
N GLU A 274 -21.42 15.82 47.94
CA GLU A 274 -22.13 14.76 48.67
C GLU A 274 -22.58 15.32 50.02
N HIS A 275 -23.61 16.15 49.94
CA HIS A 275 -24.57 16.33 51.00
C HIS A 275 -25.92 16.68 50.36
N GLN A 276 -26.71 15.68 49.95
CA GLN A 276 -28.18 15.70 50.03
C GLN A 276 -28.82 14.39 49.51
N SER A 277 -29.23 13.60 50.49
CA SER A 277 -30.61 13.12 50.67
C SER A 277 -31.27 12.31 49.55
N SER A 278 -31.41 11.02 49.86
CA SER A 278 -32.44 10.08 49.43
C SER A 278 -33.79 10.70 49.07
N VAL A 279 -34.17 10.63 47.79
CA VAL A 279 -35.57 10.60 47.36
C VAL A 279 -35.77 9.32 46.56
N GLN A 280 -36.42 8.39 47.23
CA GLN A 280 -36.91 7.12 46.78
C GLN A 280 -38.09 7.39 45.82
N SER A 281 -37.90 7.21 44.52
CA SER A 281 -39.00 7.21 43.54
C SER A 281 -39.33 5.77 43.15
N ASP A 282 -40.45 5.30 43.67
CA ASP A 282 -41.06 4.02 43.32
C ASP A 282 -41.44 3.99 41.83
N CYS A 283 -40.76 3.14 41.06
CA CYS A 283 -41.20 2.77 39.73
C CYS A 283 -42.32 1.74 39.83
N SER A 284 -43.56 2.20 39.68
CA SER A 284 -44.72 1.35 39.46
C SER A 284 -44.63 0.68 38.10
N CYS A 285 -44.39 -0.64 38.08
CA CYS A 285 -44.51 -1.46 36.88
C CYS A 285 -46.01 -1.69 36.60
N PRO A 286 -46.54 -1.37 35.40
CA PRO A 286 -47.88 -1.82 35.04
C PRO A 286 -47.85 -3.33 34.80
N SER A 287 -48.53 -4.07 35.65
CA SER A 287 -48.84 -5.49 35.49
C SER A 287 -49.86 -5.67 34.38
N SER A 288 -49.41 -5.80 33.12
CA SER A 288 -50.25 -6.24 32.00
C SER A 288 -50.21 -7.76 31.92
N SER A 289 -51.33 -8.36 32.33
CA SER A 289 -51.65 -9.78 32.23
C SER A 289 -52.03 -10.15 30.80
N ASP A 290 -51.05 -10.30 29.92
CA ASP A 290 -51.26 -10.88 28.60
C ASP A 290 -50.83 -12.37 28.57
N PRO A 291 -51.63 -13.25 27.93
CA PRO A 291 -51.33 -14.67 27.83
C PRO A 291 -50.08 -14.94 26.97
N PRO A 292 -49.32 -16.02 27.26
CA PRO A 292 -48.08 -16.32 26.57
C PRO A 292 -48.32 -16.64 25.09
N THR A 293 -47.93 -15.73 24.22
CA THR A 293 -47.88 -15.96 22.77
C THR A 293 -46.79 -17.00 22.47
N PRO A 294 -47.10 -18.08 21.73
CA PRO A 294 -46.11 -19.11 21.39
C PRO A 294 -45.02 -18.51 20.50
N LEU A 295 -43.79 -18.50 21.02
CA LEU A 295 -42.57 -18.16 20.30
C LEU A 295 -42.37 -19.14 19.14
N THR A 296 -42.71 -18.68 17.94
CA THR A 296 -42.30 -19.31 16.68
C THR A 296 -40.88 -18.84 16.40
N LEU A 297 -39.91 -19.75 16.50
CA LEU A 297 -38.51 -19.51 16.16
C LEU A 297 -38.38 -19.25 14.65
N THR A 298 -38.39 -17.98 14.26
CA THR A 298 -38.00 -17.54 12.93
C THR A 298 -36.51 -17.17 12.92
N GLU A 299 -35.77 -17.93 12.12
CA GLU A 299 -34.69 -17.51 11.22
C GLU A 299 -33.85 -16.28 11.63
N ILE A 300 -32.58 -16.55 11.91
CA ILE A 300 -31.53 -15.58 12.19
C ILE A 300 -31.30 -14.74 10.93
N SER A 301 -31.93 -13.56 10.88
CA SER A 301 -31.60 -12.51 9.93
C SER A 301 -30.49 -11.66 10.53
N ASP A 302 -29.39 -11.50 9.79
CA ASP A 302 -28.23 -10.70 10.15
C ASP A 302 -28.63 -9.32 10.67
N SER A 303 -28.31 -9.07 11.93
CA SER A 303 -28.60 -7.81 12.60
C SER A 303 -27.61 -6.75 12.12
N ASP A 304 -28.12 -5.81 11.33
CA ASP A 304 -27.53 -4.51 11.11
C ASP A 304 -27.20 -3.84 12.46
N LEU A 305 -25.92 -3.56 12.68
CA LEU A 305 -25.42 -2.71 13.74
C LEU A 305 -25.82 -1.25 13.47
N SER A 306 -27.06 -0.90 13.77
CA SER A 306 -27.49 0.50 13.90
C SER A 306 -27.13 1.01 15.29
N CYS A 307 -26.09 1.85 15.38
CA CYS A 307 -25.79 2.66 16.54
C CYS A 307 -26.95 3.63 16.84
N PRO A 308 -27.38 3.82 18.10
CA PRO A 308 -28.38 4.82 18.43
C PRO A 308 -27.74 6.22 18.39
N SER A 309 -28.20 7.04 17.46
CA SER A 309 -28.04 8.49 17.48
C SER A 309 -29.38 9.13 17.87
N ASN A 310 -29.52 9.54 19.13
CA ASN A 310 -30.34 10.69 19.48
C ASN A 310 -29.89 11.27 20.82
N PRO A 311 -29.75 12.60 20.91
CA PRO A 311 -30.68 13.31 21.77
C PRO A 311 -31.54 14.28 20.96
N GLN A 312 -32.83 14.21 21.25
CA GLN A 312 -33.88 15.07 20.74
C GLN A 312 -33.53 16.56 20.89
N ILE A 313 -33.54 17.28 19.76
CA ILE A 313 -33.90 18.69 19.74
C ILE A 313 -35.25 18.75 19.04
N SER A 314 -36.29 19.06 19.81
CA SER A 314 -37.64 19.29 19.32
C SER A 314 -37.69 20.62 18.56
N TYR A 315 -37.96 20.55 17.25
CA TYR A 315 -38.52 21.67 16.52
C TYR A 315 -39.91 21.26 16.00
N HIS A 316 -40.91 21.89 16.59
CA HIS A 316 -42.26 21.99 16.05
C HIS A 316 -42.19 22.59 14.64
N SER A 317 -42.74 21.91 13.64
CA SER A 317 -43.22 22.56 12.42
C SER A 317 -44.42 21.82 11.87
N SER A 318 -45.59 22.40 12.13
CA SER A 318 -46.86 22.08 11.49
C SER A 318 -46.85 22.52 10.03
N ARG A 319 -47.16 21.62 9.09
CA ARG A 319 -48.17 21.83 8.03
C ARG A 319 -48.11 20.74 6.95
N GLY A 320 -49.29 20.31 6.53
CA GLY A 320 -49.56 20.03 5.12
C GLY A 320 -49.78 18.56 4.77
N SER A 321 -50.97 18.06 5.11
CA SER A 321 -51.57 16.90 4.46
C SER A 321 -51.92 17.25 3.01
N VAL A 322 -51.45 16.45 2.04
CA VAL A 322 -52.05 16.33 0.71
C VAL A 322 -52.06 14.85 0.33
N VAL A 323 -53.24 14.45 -0.13
CA VAL A 323 -53.75 13.12 -0.49
C VAL A 323 -53.42 12.79 -1.95
N GLY A 324 -53.31 11.49 -2.25
CA GLY A 324 -53.40 10.90 -3.61
C GLY A 324 -52.05 10.82 -4.33
N GLU A 325 -51.70 9.81 -5.12
CA GLU A 325 -52.48 8.77 -5.79
C GLU A 325 -51.61 7.52 -5.99
N GLU A 326 -52.31 6.40 -5.98
CA GLU A 326 -51.92 5.08 -6.45
C GLU A 326 -51.82 5.08 -7.97
N LEU A 327 -50.68 4.68 -8.55
CA LEU A 327 -50.64 4.25 -9.95
C LEU A 327 -49.52 3.26 -10.24
N ASP A 328 -50.00 2.25 -10.95
CA ASP A 328 -49.49 0.94 -11.29
C ASP A 328 -48.47 0.97 -12.45
N GLY A 329 -47.63 -0.07 -12.51
CA GLY A 329 -47.27 -0.73 -13.77
C GLY A 329 -46.24 -0.10 -14.73
N ARG A 330 -45.20 -0.91 -15.03
CA ARG A 330 -44.40 -0.95 -16.28
C ARG A 330 -43.52 0.26 -16.62
N MET A 331 -42.20 0.04 -16.63
CA MET A 331 -41.46 -0.02 -17.91
C MET A 331 -40.06 -0.62 -17.74
N ALA A 332 -39.91 -1.81 -18.33
CA ALA A 332 -38.65 -2.27 -18.88
C ALA A 332 -38.40 -1.50 -20.20
N GLY A 333 -37.15 -1.14 -20.47
CA GLY A 333 -36.73 -0.55 -21.75
C GLY A 333 -36.19 0.88 -21.62
N ARG A 334 -34.96 1.02 -21.10
CA ARG A 334 -34.17 2.26 -21.25
C ARG A 334 -32.67 1.98 -21.16
N GLU A 335 -32.14 1.26 -22.15
CA GLU A 335 -30.69 1.05 -22.32
C GLU A 335 -30.13 1.48 -23.69
N GLU A 336 -30.91 2.09 -24.58
CA GLU A 336 -30.40 2.48 -25.93
C GLU A 336 -30.20 3.99 -26.17
N GLU A 337 -30.44 4.87 -25.18
CA GLU A 337 -30.39 6.33 -25.40
C GLU A 337 -29.18 7.03 -24.73
N MET A 338 -28.05 6.33 -24.57
CA MET A 338 -26.82 6.91 -24.00
C MET A 338 -25.57 6.77 -24.91
N LEU A 339 -25.76 6.42 -26.19
CA LEU A 339 -24.66 6.36 -27.17
C LEU A 339 -24.63 7.50 -28.21
N GLU A 340 -25.70 8.30 -28.35
CA GLU A 340 -25.75 9.39 -29.35
C GLU A 340 -25.36 10.79 -28.82
N VAL A 341 -25.21 10.98 -27.51
CA VAL A 341 -24.82 12.30 -26.95
C VAL A 341 -23.29 12.46 -26.84
N SER A 342 -22.51 11.39 -27.05
CA SER A 342 -21.04 11.44 -26.92
C SER A 342 -20.30 11.83 -28.20
N THR A 343 -20.96 11.89 -29.36
CA THR A 343 -20.33 12.27 -30.64
C THR A 343 -20.47 13.76 -30.96
N ALA A 344 -21.49 14.46 -30.42
CA ALA A 344 -21.70 15.88 -30.68
C ALA A 344 -20.79 16.84 -29.86
N SER A 345 -20.15 16.36 -28.78
CA SER A 345 -19.30 17.21 -27.93
C SER A 345 -17.81 17.20 -28.31
N ARG A 346 -17.41 16.37 -29.30
CA ARG A 346 -16.01 16.27 -29.73
C ARG A 346 -15.64 17.18 -30.91
N GLU A 347 -16.63 17.71 -31.62
CA GLU A 347 -16.41 18.60 -32.77
C GLU A 347 -16.24 20.08 -32.39
N SER A 348 -16.69 20.49 -31.19
CA SER A 348 -16.62 21.90 -30.75
C SER A 348 -15.29 22.28 -30.07
N ARG A 349 -14.38 21.33 -29.81
CA ARG A 349 -13.04 21.62 -29.26
C ARG A 349 -11.93 21.69 -30.31
N SER A 350 -12.18 21.24 -31.54
CA SER A 350 -11.15 21.24 -32.59
C SER A 350 -10.95 22.60 -33.27
N SER A 351 -11.87 23.57 -33.15
CA SER A 351 -11.73 24.86 -33.86
C SER A 351 -11.12 25.99 -33.01
N VAL A 352 -10.81 25.76 -31.73
CA VAL A 352 -10.26 26.80 -30.83
C VAL A 352 -8.73 26.72 -30.70
N GLU A 353 -8.11 25.59 -31.01
CA GLU A 353 -6.64 25.43 -30.89
C GLU A 353 -5.85 25.89 -32.12
N ASP A 354 -6.47 26.04 -33.29
CA ASP A 354 -5.77 26.50 -34.51
C ASP A 354 -5.62 28.04 -34.62
N ALA A 355 -6.16 28.81 -33.67
CA ALA A 355 -6.07 30.28 -33.69
C ALA A 355 -4.90 30.86 -32.85
N ARG A 356 -4.02 30.03 -32.29
CA ARG A 356 -2.96 30.49 -31.36
C ARG A 356 -1.51 30.32 -31.83
N ILE A 357 -1.27 29.85 -33.05
CA ILE A 357 0.09 29.66 -33.58
C ILE A 357 0.31 30.51 -34.83
N VAL A 358 0.13 31.82 -34.72
CA VAL A 358 0.76 32.82 -35.60
C VAL A 358 1.05 34.06 -34.76
N GLY A 359 2.28 34.19 -34.28
CA GLY A 359 2.73 35.41 -33.60
C GLY A 359 3.64 35.15 -32.41
N LEU A 360 4.86 34.69 -32.69
CA LEU A 360 6.10 35.08 -31.98
C LEU A 360 7.32 34.53 -32.73
#